data_AF-A0A2E6BZZ2-F1
#
_entry.id   AF-A0A2E6BZZ2-F1
#
_cell.length_a   1.000
_cell.length_b   1.000
_cell.length_c   1.000
_cell.angle_alpha   90.00
_cell.angle_beta   90.00
_cell.angle_gamma   90.00
#
_symmetry.space_group_name_H-M   'P 1'
#
loop_
_entity.id
_entity.type
_entity.pdbx_description
1 polymer ?
#
loop_
_entity_poly.entity_id
_entity_poly.type
_entity_poly.pdbx_seq_one_letter_code
_entity_poly.pdbx_strand_id
1 'polypeptide(L)'
;MGRYERAAKSSLKEATALASGIIDSVRQDLRREEARLEGEMRDRVESIQGILNEVASIQDAIIAGSSEIKRELERARKRLVKSGDRELMVTQIIGAATRLGELRALHNDAVQRIQGALARPPSAVDIIERMTKDLLKLSGSWEAYAREVDEAIADVVDANAPVEMIELHRELNNNGYDLILAGEDRDEQNIEAQRVKIRQLSGEDLT
;
A
#
# COMPACT_ATOMS: atom_id res chain seq x y z
N MET A 1 41.28 19.17 1.03
CA MET A 1 39.81 19.19 0.86
C MET A 1 39.26 20.36 1.66
N GLY A 2 38.56 21.28 0.99
CA GLY A 2 38.05 22.52 1.59
C GLY A 2 37.04 22.25 2.72
N ARG A 3 36.78 23.24 3.59
CA ARG A 3 35.79 23.11 4.68
C ARG A 3 34.39 22.84 4.12
N TYR A 4 33.97 23.63 3.13
CA TYR A 4 32.67 23.49 2.46
C TYR A 4 32.53 22.16 1.72
N GLU A 5 33.58 21.73 1.01
CA GLU A 5 33.60 20.43 0.33
C GLU A 5 33.47 19.25 1.30
N ARG A 6 34.09 19.34 2.49
CA ARG A 6 33.96 18.32 3.54
C ARG A 6 32.55 18.30 4.15
N ALA A 7 31.95 19.47 4.40
CA ALA A 7 30.59 19.59 4.90
C ALA A 7 29.58 19.00 3.90
N ALA A 8 29.67 19.41 2.63
CA ALA A 8 28.84 18.89 1.55
C ALA A 8 28.92 17.36 1.42
N LYS A 9 30.14 16.79 1.48
CA LYS A 9 30.32 15.33 1.46
C LYS A 9 29.70 14.63 2.67
N SER A 10 29.74 15.25 3.84
CA SER A 10 29.14 14.69 5.05
C SER A 10 27.62 14.64 4.93
N SER A 11 27.00 15.75 4.55
CA SER A 11 25.55 15.85 4.39
C SER A 11 25.02 14.99 3.24
N LEU A 12 25.74 14.89 2.10
CA LEU A 12 25.38 13.95 1.03
C LEU A 12 25.47 12.48 1.46
N LYS A 13 26.44 12.13 2.32
CA LYS A 13 26.54 10.78 2.89
C LYS A 13 25.36 10.48 3.80
N GLU A 14 24.93 11.45 4.59
CA GLU A 14 23.74 11.35 5.44
C GLU A 14 22.46 11.19 4.61
N ALA A 15 22.24 12.05 3.61
CA ALA A 15 21.12 11.93 2.68
C ALA A 15 21.08 10.56 1.97
N THR A 16 22.25 10.02 1.59
CA THR A 16 22.36 8.67 0.98
C THR A 16 21.96 7.56 1.96
N ALA A 17 22.34 7.70 3.24
CA ALA A 17 21.96 6.75 4.28
C ALA A 17 20.46 6.80 4.57
N LEU A 18 19.88 8.01 4.67
CA LEU A 18 18.45 8.22 4.82
C LEU A 18 17.66 7.61 3.66
N ALA A 19 18.06 7.90 2.41
CA ALA A 19 17.42 7.35 1.22
C ALA A 19 17.44 5.81 1.20
N SER A 20 18.56 5.20 1.61
CA SER A 20 18.66 3.74 1.73
C SER A 20 17.72 3.20 2.82
N GLY A 21 17.66 3.89 3.98
CA GLY A 21 16.77 3.54 5.08
C GLY A 21 15.29 3.57 4.69
N ILE A 22 14.86 4.56 3.89
CA ILE A 22 13.49 4.63 3.37
C ILE A 22 13.16 3.42 2.52
N ILE A 23 14.04 3.09 1.57
CA ILE A 23 13.83 1.95 0.67
C ILE A 23 13.66 0.66 1.47
N ASP A 24 14.48 0.47 2.51
CA ASP A 24 14.39 -0.71 3.36
C ASP A 24 13.12 -0.72 4.22
N SER A 25 12.70 0.44 4.77
CA SER A 25 11.44 0.57 5.49
C SER A 25 10.24 0.23 4.60
N VAL A 26 10.16 0.83 3.41
CA VAL A 26 9.09 0.57 2.43
C VAL A 26 9.04 -0.92 2.09
N ARG A 27 10.20 -1.54 1.83
CA ARG A 27 10.26 -2.98 1.53
C ARG A 27 9.77 -3.83 2.70
N GLN A 28 10.15 -3.50 3.92
CA GLN A 28 9.74 -4.25 5.11
C GLN A 28 8.24 -4.13 5.35
N ASP A 29 7.71 -2.91 5.23
CA ASP A 29 6.29 -2.62 5.40
C ASP A 29 5.44 -3.35 4.35
N LEU A 30 5.85 -3.28 3.07
CA LEU A 30 5.16 -3.99 1.98
C LEU A 30 5.17 -5.51 2.19
N ARG A 31 6.30 -6.10 2.58
CA ARG A 31 6.40 -7.53 2.89
C ARG A 31 5.49 -7.94 4.05
N ARG A 32 5.36 -7.07 5.06
CA ARG A 32 4.49 -7.33 6.21
C ARG A 32 3.02 -7.31 5.80
N GLU A 33 2.61 -6.32 5.00
CA GLU A 33 1.24 -6.24 4.49
C GLU A 33 0.91 -7.38 3.52
N GLU A 34 1.87 -7.79 2.67
CA GLU A 34 1.75 -8.97 1.81
C GLU A 34 1.52 -10.25 2.64
N ALA A 35 2.39 -10.54 3.61
CA ALA A 35 2.26 -11.73 4.45
C ALA A 35 0.93 -11.75 5.23
N ARG A 36 0.47 -10.57 5.68
CA ARG A 36 -0.82 -10.43 6.35
C ARG A 36 -2.00 -10.67 5.41
N LEU A 37 -1.97 -10.11 4.20
CA LEU A 37 -2.97 -10.36 3.17
C LEU A 37 -3.09 -11.85 2.86
N GLU A 38 -1.95 -12.51 2.65
CA GLU A 38 -1.92 -13.95 2.38
C GLU A 38 -2.52 -14.76 3.51
N GLY A 39 -2.15 -14.45 4.76
CA GLY A 39 -2.67 -15.12 5.95
C GLY A 39 -4.18 -15.00 6.06
N GLU A 40 -4.72 -13.79 5.96
CA GLU A 40 -6.16 -13.59 6.13
C GLU A 40 -6.99 -14.13 4.95
N MET A 41 -6.46 -14.07 3.73
CA MET A 41 -7.14 -14.66 2.58
C MET A 41 -7.18 -16.19 2.71
N ARG A 42 -6.09 -16.80 3.18
CA ARG A 42 -6.03 -18.23 3.48
C ARG A 42 -7.02 -18.60 4.58
N ASP A 43 -7.01 -17.90 5.71
CA ASP A 43 -7.93 -18.12 6.83
C ASP A 43 -9.39 -18.03 6.37
N ARG A 44 -9.69 -17.08 5.48
CA ARG A 44 -11.03 -16.94 4.91
C ARG A 44 -11.44 -18.17 4.10
N VAL A 45 -10.58 -18.62 3.18
CA VAL A 45 -10.85 -19.81 2.35
C VAL A 45 -11.01 -21.04 3.22
N GLU A 46 -10.10 -21.28 4.16
CA GLU A 46 -10.13 -22.42 5.07
C GLU A 46 -11.41 -22.44 5.92
N SER A 47 -11.83 -21.27 6.44
CA SER A 47 -13.05 -21.15 7.23
C SER A 47 -14.33 -21.48 6.43
N ILE A 48 -14.36 -21.13 5.15
CA ILE A 48 -15.49 -21.43 4.26
C ILE A 48 -15.45 -22.90 3.79
N GLN A 49 -14.26 -23.43 3.53
CA GLN A 49 -14.08 -24.79 3.02
C GLN A 49 -14.71 -25.84 3.94
N GLY A 50 -14.56 -25.69 5.26
CA GLY A 50 -15.21 -26.56 6.23
C GLY A 50 -16.73 -26.60 6.07
N ILE A 51 -17.36 -25.42 5.95
CA ILE A 51 -18.81 -25.28 5.78
C ILE A 51 -19.26 -25.86 4.44
N LEU A 52 -18.52 -25.61 3.36
CA LEU A 52 -18.84 -26.15 2.04
C LEU A 52 -18.75 -27.67 1.99
N ASN A 53 -17.78 -28.27 2.69
CA ASN A 53 -17.67 -29.73 2.80
C ASN A 53 -18.87 -30.34 3.55
N GLU A 54 -19.32 -29.72 4.64
CA GLU A 54 -20.53 -30.15 5.36
C GLU A 54 -21.77 -30.06 4.46
N VAL A 55 -21.93 -28.94 3.76
CA VAL A 55 -23.03 -28.72 2.81
C VAL A 55 -23.02 -29.76 1.70
N ALA A 56 -21.85 -30.07 1.14
CA ALA A 56 -21.72 -31.11 0.11
C ALA A 56 -22.16 -32.49 0.64
N SER A 57 -21.75 -32.84 1.86
CA SER A 57 -22.20 -34.09 2.51
C SER A 57 -23.72 -34.13 2.72
N ILE A 58 -24.33 -33.01 3.12
CA ILE A 58 -25.80 -32.91 3.24
C ILE A 58 -26.47 -33.10 1.86
N GLN A 59 -25.91 -32.51 0.80
CA GLN A 59 -26.44 -32.69 -0.55
C GLN A 59 -26.37 -34.13 -1.03
N ASP A 60 -25.26 -34.83 -0.76
CA ASP A 60 -25.11 -36.26 -1.08
C ASP A 60 -26.14 -37.11 -0.33
N ALA A 61 -26.37 -36.83 0.96
CA ALA A 61 -27.40 -37.50 1.75
C ALA A 61 -28.81 -37.26 1.19
N ILE A 62 -29.12 -36.04 0.73
CA ILE A 62 -30.39 -35.71 0.09
C ILE A 62 -30.56 -36.47 -1.23
N ILE A 63 -29.52 -36.55 -2.05
CA ILE A 63 -29.54 -37.28 -3.33
C ILE A 63 -29.79 -38.78 -3.08
N ALA A 64 -29.07 -39.37 -2.13
CA ALA A 64 -29.23 -40.76 -1.74
C ALA A 64 -30.65 -41.04 -1.22
N GLY A 65 -31.13 -40.26 -0.25
CA GLY A 65 -32.46 -40.40 0.35
C GLY A 65 -33.58 -40.21 -0.68
N SER A 66 -33.46 -39.21 -1.57
CA SER A 66 -34.43 -38.98 -2.64
C SER A 66 -34.53 -40.17 -3.61
N SER A 67 -33.37 -40.75 -3.95
CA SER A 67 -33.29 -41.91 -4.85
C SER A 67 -33.91 -43.16 -4.22
N GLU A 68 -33.71 -43.36 -2.92
CA GLU A 68 -34.30 -44.46 -2.16
C GLU A 68 -35.82 -44.33 -2.06
N ILE A 69 -36.34 -43.17 -1.65
CA ILE A 69 -37.78 -42.88 -1.57
C ILE A 69 -38.46 -43.16 -2.91
N LYS A 70 -37.85 -42.71 -4.02
CA LYS A 70 -38.37 -42.94 -5.37
C LYS A 70 -38.42 -44.43 -5.72
N ARG A 71 -37.39 -45.21 -5.36
CA ARG A 71 -37.35 -46.66 -5.60
C ARG A 71 -38.43 -47.39 -4.81
N GLU A 72 -38.66 -47.01 -3.56
CA GLU A 72 -39.70 -47.60 -2.72
C GLU A 72 -41.10 -47.31 -3.23
N LEU A 73 -41.39 -46.06 -3.61
CA LEU A 73 -42.64 -45.68 -4.25
C LEU A 73 -42.89 -46.47 -5.54
N GLU A 74 -41.88 -46.65 -6.38
CA GLU A 74 -42.00 -47.40 -7.63
C GLU A 74 -42.28 -48.89 -7.37
N ARG A 75 -41.68 -49.48 -6.32
CA ARG A 75 -41.99 -50.85 -5.87
C ARG A 75 -43.43 -50.98 -5.37
N ALA A 76 -43.89 -50.02 -4.56
CA ALA A 76 -45.25 -49.99 -4.04
C ALA A 76 -46.28 -49.85 -5.19
N ARG A 77 -46.00 -48.96 -6.15
CA ARG A 77 -46.83 -48.77 -7.34
C ARG A 77 -46.96 -50.05 -8.17
N LYS A 78 -45.85 -50.77 -8.37
CA LYS A 78 -45.88 -52.07 -9.09
C LYS A 78 -46.73 -53.11 -8.38
N ARG A 79 -46.71 -53.14 -7.04
CA ARG A 79 -47.58 -54.04 -6.25
C ARG A 79 -49.04 -53.65 -6.36
N LEU A 80 -49.37 -52.36 -6.23
CA LEU A 80 -50.73 -51.85 -6.43
C LEU A 80 -51.32 -52.31 -7.77
N VAL A 81 -50.57 -52.18 -8.87
CA VAL A 81 -51.03 -52.58 -10.20
C VAL A 81 -51.26 -54.08 -10.32
N LYS A 82 -50.43 -54.90 -9.65
CA LYS A 82 -50.49 -56.37 -9.75
C LYS A 82 -51.53 -57.00 -8.82
N SER A 83 -51.62 -56.53 -7.58
CA SER A 83 -52.41 -57.17 -6.52
C SER A 83 -53.56 -56.30 -5.99
N GLY A 84 -53.70 -55.05 -6.46
CA GLY A 84 -54.73 -54.13 -5.99
C GLY A 84 -54.52 -53.61 -4.57
N ASP A 85 -53.34 -53.79 -3.99
CA ASP A 85 -53.03 -53.46 -2.59
C ASP A 85 -52.95 -51.94 -2.35
N ARG A 86 -54.13 -51.34 -2.15
CA ARG A 86 -54.31 -49.89 -1.99
C ARG A 86 -53.82 -49.39 -0.64
N GLU A 87 -53.96 -50.19 0.41
CA GLU A 87 -53.58 -49.82 1.78
C GLU A 87 -52.06 -49.70 1.93
N LEU A 88 -51.31 -50.63 1.34
CA LEU A 88 -49.85 -50.53 1.26
C LEU A 88 -49.42 -49.29 0.48
N MET A 89 -50.06 -48.99 -0.67
CA MET A 89 -49.72 -47.80 -1.45
C MET A 89 -49.95 -46.51 -0.65
N VAL A 90 -51.09 -46.38 0.03
CA VAL A 90 -51.39 -45.20 0.87
C VAL A 90 -50.31 -45.02 1.94
N THR A 91 -49.94 -46.10 2.64
CA THR A 91 -48.87 -46.08 3.65
C THR A 91 -47.53 -45.62 3.07
N GLN A 92 -47.18 -46.11 1.88
CA GLN A 92 -45.92 -45.76 1.21
C GLN A 92 -45.91 -44.31 0.70
N ILE A 93 -47.05 -43.79 0.22
CA ILE A 93 -47.19 -42.38 -0.18
C ILE A 93 -46.99 -41.47 1.03
N ILE A 94 -47.65 -41.76 2.15
CA ILE A 94 -47.53 -40.96 3.38
C ILE A 94 -46.07 -40.98 3.87
N GLY A 95 -45.45 -42.17 3.97
CA GLY A 95 -44.06 -42.29 4.40
C GLY A 95 -43.06 -41.61 3.45
N ALA A 96 -43.31 -41.61 2.14
CA ALA A 96 -42.49 -40.88 1.17
C ALA A 96 -42.65 -39.37 1.31
N ALA A 97 -43.88 -38.87 1.52
CA ALA A 97 -44.15 -37.46 1.72
C ALA A 97 -43.50 -36.92 3.01
N THR A 98 -43.57 -37.69 4.11
CA THR A 98 -42.90 -37.34 5.38
C THR A 98 -41.39 -37.21 5.19
N ARG A 99 -40.74 -38.22 4.62
CA ARG A 99 -39.29 -38.18 4.36
C ARG A 99 -38.88 -37.09 3.38
N LEU A 100 -39.70 -36.80 2.36
CA LEU A 100 -39.46 -35.65 1.49
C LEU A 100 -39.49 -34.32 2.25
N GLY A 101 -40.36 -34.20 3.26
CA GLY A 101 -40.38 -33.07 4.20
C GLY A 101 -39.06 -32.94 4.98
N GLU A 102 -38.54 -34.04 5.50
CA GLU A 102 -37.24 -34.09 6.20
C GLU A 102 -36.08 -33.69 5.29
N LEU A 103 -36.04 -34.21 4.06
CA LEU A 103 -35.01 -33.83 3.06
C LEU A 103 -35.08 -32.34 2.69
N ARG A 104 -36.28 -31.76 2.63
CA ARG A 104 -36.44 -30.31 2.43
C ARG A 104 -35.94 -29.50 3.62
N ALA A 105 -36.16 -29.97 4.85
CA ALA A 105 -35.63 -29.31 6.03
C ALA A 105 -34.08 -29.31 6.03
N LEU A 106 -33.46 -30.44 5.70
CA LEU A 106 -32.00 -30.54 5.53
C LEU A 106 -31.48 -29.61 4.43
N HIS A 107 -32.20 -29.52 3.30
CA HIS A 107 -31.84 -28.60 2.23
C HIS A 107 -31.85 -27.13 2.70
N ASN A 108 -32.90 -26.73 3.42
CA ASN A 108 -33.02 -25.38 3.94
C ASN A 108 -31.92 -25.05 4.96
N ASP A 109 -31.55 -26.00 5.82
CA ASP A 109 -30.41 -25.86 6.74
C ASP A 109 -29.09 -25.65 5.97
N ALA A 110 -28.84 -26.45 4.94
CA ALA A 110 -27.67 -26.29 4.09
C ALA A 110 -27.61 -24.92 3.41
N VAL A 111 -28.75 -24.41 2.90
CA VAL A 111 -28.84 -23.06 2.32
C VAL A 111 -28.48 -21.99 3.36
N GLN A 112 -29.02 -22.09 4.58
CA GLN A 112 -28.71 -21.14 5.66
C GLN A 112 -27.23 -21.15 6.03
N ARG A 113 -26.59 -22.34 6.09
CA ARG A 113 -25.15 -22.45 6.36
C ARG A 113 -24.30 -21.76 5.29
N ILE A 114 -24.61 -21.97 4.00
CA ILE A 114 -23.90 -21.30 2.89
C ILE A 114 -24.04 -19.79 2.99
N GLN A 115 -25.27 -19.30 3.18
CA GLN A 115 -25.53 -17.86 3.29
C GLN A 115 -24.80 -17.25 4.48
N GLY A 116 -24.81 -17.92 5.64
CA GLY A 116 -24.08 -17.51 6.82
C GLY A 116 -22.55 -17.46 6.60
N ALA A 117 -21.99 -18.45 5.89
CA ALA A 117 -20.57 -18.50 5.56
C ALA A 117 -20.15 -17.34 4.63
N LEU A 118 -20.96 -17.04 3.62
CA LEU A 118 -20.69 -15.97 2.66
C LEU A 118 -20.83 -14.57 3.28
N ALA A 119 -21.81 -14.40 4.16
CA ALA A 119 -22.08 -13.12 4.82
C ALA A 119 -21.12 -12.81 5.99
N ARG A 120 -20.29 -13.77 6.42
CA ARG A 120 -19.40 -13.60 7.57
C ARG A 120 -18.22 -12.64 7.23
N PRO A 121 -18.04 -11.54 7.97
CA PRO A 121 -16.87 -10.69 7.84
C PRO A 121 -15.59 -11.33 8.43
N PRO A 122 -14.39 -10.93 7.98
CA PRO A 122 -14.16 -10.00 6.87
C PRO A 122 -14.43 -10.67 5.51
N SER A 123 -15.15 -9.95 4.66
CA SER A 123 -15.29 -10.27 3.24
C SER A 123 -13.91 -10.21 2.54
N ALA A 124 -13.72 -10.87 1.39
CA ALA A 124 -12.45 -10.73 0.65
C ALA A 124 -12.22 -9.26 0.23
N VAL A 125 -13.31 -8.53 -0.03
CA VAL A 125 -13.31 -7.09 -0.28
C VAL A 125 -12.86 -6.34 0.97
N ASP A 126 -13.37 -6.69 2.15
CA ASP A 126 -13.02 -6.03 3.43
C ASP A 126 -11.51 -6.18 3.73
N ILE A 127 -10.93 -7.34 3.41
CA ILE A 127 -9.49 -7.62 3.57
C ILE A 127 -8.67 -6.66 2.68
N ILE A 128 -9.04 -6.54 1.40
CA ILE A 128 -8.37 -5.65 0.44
C ILE A 128 -8.56 -4.18 0.82
N GLU A 129 -9.76 -3.78 1.23
CA GLU A 129 -10.03 -2.41 1.68
C GLU A 129 -9.17 -2.05 2.89
N ARG A 130 -9.01 -2.97 3.84
CA ARG A 130 -8.15 -2.74 5.00
C ARG A 130 -6.69 -2.61 4.59
N MET A 131 -6.16 -3.50 3.74
CA MET A 131 -4.79 -3.39 3.23
C MET A 131 -4.58 -2.03 2.55
N THR A 132 -5.53 -1.58 1.73
CA THR A 132 -5.46 -0.28 1.07
C THR A 132 -5.39 0.88 2.09
N LYS A 133 -6.21 0.83 3.15
CA LYS A 133 -6.17 1.82 4.23
C LYS A 133 -4.85 1.79 4.99
N ASP A 134 -4.28 0.62 5.21
CA ASP A 134 -3.02 0.47 5.93
C ASP A 134 -1.84 0.95 5.07
N LEU A 135 -1.81 0.64 3.76
CA LEU A 135 -0.83 1.20 2.82
C LEU A 135 -0.89 2.73 2.74
N LEU A 136 -2.10 3.31 2.74
CA LEU A 136 -2.27 4.77 2.75
C LEU A 136 -1.74 5.42 4.04
N LYS A 137 -1.84 4.74 5.18
CA LYS A 137 -1.24 5.24 6.43
C LYS A 137 0.29 5.17 6.36
N LEU A 138 0.82 4.04 5.89
CA LEU A 138 2.26 3.82 5.73
C LEU A 138 2.89 4.84 4.78
N SER A 139 2.19 5.19 3.68
CA SER A 139 2.69 6.20 2.75
C SER A 139 2.89 7.57 3.40
N GLY A 140 2.11 7.93 4.42
CA GLY A 140 2.33 9.15 5.19
C GLY A 140 3.66 9.15 5.94
N SER A 141 4.06 8.00 6.51
CA SER A 141 5.37 7.84 7.14
C SER A 141 6.50 7.86 6.11
N TRP A 142 6.33 7.19 4.97
CA TRP A 142 7.34 7.19 3.90
C TRP A 142 7.56 8.59 3.30
N GLU A 143 6.49 9.38 3.16
CA GLU A 143 6.57 10.76 2.73
C GLU A 143 7.33 11.63 3.74
N ALA A 144 7.08 11.45 5.04
CA ALA A 144 7.82 12.17 6.08
C ALA A 144 9.33 11.89 5.99
N TYR A 145 9.74 10.63 5.82
CA TYR A 145 11.14 10.30 5.62
C TYR A 145 11.72 10.88 4.32
N ALA A 146 10.94 10.89 3.23
CA ALA A 146 11.40 11.48 1.97
C ALA A 146 11.71 12.98 2.12
N ARG A 147 10.91 13.71 2.92
CA ARG A 147 11.18 15.11 3.24
C ARG A 147 12.48 15.29 4.02
N GLU A 148 12.80 14.40 4.96
CA GLU A 148 14.09 14.44 5.68
C GLU A 148 15.29 14.29 4.73
N VAL A 149 15.16 13.48 3.68
CA VAL A 149 16.18 13.37 2.62
C VAL A 149 16.34 14.70 1.87
N ASP A 150 15.22 15.30 1.45
CA ASP A 150 15.24 16.58 0.74
C ASP A 150 15.83 17.71 1.62
N GLU A 151 15.52 17.73 2.91
CA GLU A 151 16.10 18.67 3.89
C GLU A 151 17.62 18.48 4.01
N ALA A 152 18.09 17.23 4.15
CA ALA A 152 19.52 16.92 4.23
C ALA A 152 20.29 17.30 2.94
N ILE A 153 19.63 17.26 1.77
CA ILE A 153 20.18 17.74 0.50
C ILE A 153 20.18 19.28 0.45
N ALA A 154 19.11 19.93 0.90
CA ALA A 154 19.02 21.38 0.92
C ALA A 154 20.11 22.01 1.79
N ASP A 155 20.46 21.39 2.92
CA ASP A 155 21.54 21.81 3.82
C ASP A 155 22.93 21.82 3.15
N VAL A 156 23.11 21.08 2.05
CA VAL A 156 24.37 21.08 1.27
C VAL A 156 24.54 22.38 0.47
N VAL A 157 23.45 23.05 0.13
CA VAL A 157 23.42 24.15 -0.85
C VAL A 157 23.34 25.50 -0.13
N ASP A 158 24.50 26.04 0.29
CA ASP A 158 24.57 27.46 0.63
C ASP A 158 24.72 28.27 -0.66
N ALA A 159 23.64 28.94 -1.07
CA ALA A 159 23.62 29.77 -2.27
C ALA A 159 24.22 31.17 -2.05
N ASN A 160 24.61 31.51 -0.81
CA ASN A 160 25.14 32.84 -0.51
C ASN A 160 26.61 32.97 -0.93
N ALA A 161 27.02 34.20 -1.27
CA ALA A 161 28.42 34.50 -1.51
C ALA A 161 29.23 34.27 -0.21
N PRO A 162 30.42 33.64 -0.27
CA PRO A 162 31.28 33.47 0.90
C PRO A 162 31.64 34.82 1.52
N VAL A 163 31.68 34.90 2.85
CA VAL A 163 32.01 36.13 3.57
C VAL A 163 33.38 36.68 3.16
N GLU A 164 34.35 35.81 2.91
CA GLU A 164 35.69 36.20 2.46
C GLU A 164 35.67 36.88 1.08
N MET A 165 34.73 36.50 0.21
CA MET A 165 34.53 37.15 -1.09
C MET A 165 33.90 38.54 -0.91
N ILE A 166 32.93 38.67 -0.01
CA ILE A 166 32.30 39.95 0.33
C ILE A 166 33.33 40.91 0.97
N GLU A 167 34.17 40.41 1.87
CA GLU A 167 35.23 41.17 2.50
C GLU A 167 36.28 41.63 1.49
N LEU A 168 36.75 40.73 0.61
CA LEU A 168 37.68 41.08 -0.46
C LEU A 168 37.10 42.13 -1.41
N HIS A 169 35.82 42.00 -1.78
CA HIS A 169 35.13 42.98 -2.59
C HIS A 169 35.11 44.36 -1.91
N ARG A 170 34.81 44.39 -0.60
CA ARG A 170 34.83 45.62 0.20
C ARG A 170 36.23 46.23 0.29
N GLU A 171 37.25 45.40 0.46
CA GLU A 171 38.65 45.82 0.53
C GLU A 171 39.11 46.46 -0.78
N LEU A 172 38.85 45.80 -1.92
CA LEU A 172 39.20 46.32 -3.25
C LEU A 172 38.57 47.68 -3.54
N ASN A 173 37.34 47.90 -3.09
CA ASN A 173 36.59 49.13 -3.37
C ASN A 173 36.82 50.27 -2.37
N ASN A 174 37.25 50.00 -1.13
CA ASN A 174 37.28 51.01 -0.07
C ASN A 174 38.66 51.33 0.51
N ASN A 175 39.73 50.64 0.10
CA ASN A 175 41.07 50.82 0.68
C ASN A 175 42.06 51.63 -0.20
N GLY A 176 41.55 52.46 -1.12
CA GLY A 176 42.39 53.39 -1.90
C GLY A 176 43.20 52.74 -3.02
N TYR A 177 42.82 51.55 -3.49
CA TYR A 177 43.47 50.88 -4.62
C TYR A 177 43.31 51.64 -5.94
N ASP A 178 42.25 52.43 -6.09
CA ASP A 178 42.05 53.39 -7.18
C ASP A 178 43.21 54.41 -7.27
N LEU A 179 43.66 54.95 -6.14
CA LEU A 179 44.80 55.86 -6.05
C LEU A 179 46.13 55.19 -6.41
N ILE A 180 46.29 53.91 -6.05
CA ILE A 180 47.49 53.13 -6.39
C ILE A 180 47.51 52.87 -7.90
N LEU A 181 46.37 52.50 -8.50
CA LEU A 181 46.25 52.27 -9.94
C LEU A 181 46.45 53.54 -10.77
N ALA A 182 46.08 54.71 -10.24
CA ALA A 182 46.30 56.01 -10.91
C ALA A 182 47.79 56.39 -11.02
N GLY A 183 48.66 55.86 -10.13
CA GLY A 183 50.11 56.05 -10.21
C GLY A 183 50.55 57.50 -9.96
N GLU A 184 51.34 58.06 -10.89
CA GLU A 184 51.79 59.46 -10.87
C GLU A 184 50.74 60.43 -11.44
N ASP A 185 49.81 59.94 -12.27
CA ASP A 185 48.73 60.70 -12.89
C ASP A 185 47.48 60.66 -12.01
N ARG A 186 47.45 61.54 -11.00
CA ARG A 186 46.42 61.56 -9.93
C ARG A 186 45.33 62.59 -10.16
N ASP A 187 45.05 62.91 -11.42
CA ASP A 187 43.93 63.77 -11.76
C ASP A 187 42.60 63.10 -11.36
N GLU A 188 41.64 63.89 -10.88
CA GLU A 188 40.34 63.39 -10.39
C GLU A 188 39.64 62.48 -11.42
N GLN A 189 39.77 62.80 -12.71
CA GLN A 189 39.21 62.01 -13.80
C GLN A 189 39.86 60.64 -13.94
N ASN A 190 41.18 60.53 -13.77
CA ASN A 190 41.89 59.26 -13.87
C ASN A 190 41.62 58.38 -12.63
N ILE A 191 41.58 58.97 -11.43
CA ILE A 191 41.23 58.24 -10.20
C ILE A 191 39.83 57.65 -10.30
N GLU A 192 38.84 58.44 -10.74
CA GLU A 192 37.48 57.95 -10.91
C GLU A 192 37.38 56.89 -12.02
N ALA A 193 38.14 57.03 -13.11
CA ALA A 193 38.23 56.00 -14.16
C ALA A 193 38.79 54.67 -13.62
N GLN A 194 39.83 54.71 -12.76
CA GLN A 194 40.36 53.49 -12.13
C GLN A 194 39.38 52.89 -11.11
N ARG A 195 38.65 53.72 -10.35
CA ARG A 195 37.61 53.25 -9.43
C ARG A 195 36.48 52.53 -10.17
N VAL A 196 35.95 53.13 -11.23
CA VAL A 196 34.91 52.51 -12.10
C VAL A 196 35.43 51.20 -12.68
N LYS A 197 36.69 51.16 -13.10
CA LYS A 197 37.33 49.94 -13.59
C LYS A 197 37.40 48.84 -12.52
N ILE A 198 37.71 49.16 -11.26
CA ILE A 198 37.68 48.17 -10.15
C ILE A 198 36.26 47.62 -9.96
N ARG A 199 35.23 48.48 -9.96
CA ARG A 199 33.82 48.04 -9.81
C ARG A 199 33.38 47.10 -10.93
N GLN A 200 33.68 47.47 -12.17
CA GLN A 200 33.36 46.65 -13.35
C GLN A 200 34.05 45.29 -13.31
N LEU A 201 35.35 45.25 -12.96
CA LEU A 201 36.13 44.01 -12.92
C LEU A 201 35.77 43.12 -11.72
N SER A 202 35.37 43.71 -10.59
CA SER A 202 34.94 42.97 -9.40
C SER A 202 33.49 42.50 -9.46
N GLY A 203 32.75 42.87 -10.51
CA GLY A 203 31.37 42.45 -10.75
C GLY A 203 30.35 43.16 -9.86
N GLU A 204 30.66 44.32 -9.29
CA GLU A 204 29.72 45.12 -8.49
C GLU A 204 28.47 45.52 -9.30
N ASP A 205 28.63 45.70 -10.61
CA ASP A 205 27.57 46.12 -11.53
C ASP A 205 26.82 44.93 -12.17
N LEU A 206 27.11 43.67 -11.78
CA LEU A 206 26.49 42.46 -12.34
C LEU A 206 25.28 41.93 -11.55
N THR A 207 24.89 42.63 -10.48
CA THR A 207 23.70 42.33 -9.65
C THR A 207 22.65 43.41 -9.80
#